data_AF-A0ABD0L7J0-F1
#
_entry.id   AF-A0ABD0L7J0-F1
#
_cell.length_a   1.000
_cell.length_b   1.000
_cell.length_c   1.000
_cell.angle_alpha   90.00
_cell.angle_beta   90.00
_cell.angle_gamma   90.00
#
_symmetry.space_group_name_H-M   'P 1'
#
loop_
_entity.id
_entity.type
_entity.pdbx_description
1 polymer ?
#
loop_
_entity_poly.entity_id
_entity_poly.type
_entity_poly.pdbx_seq_one_letter_code
_entity_poly.pdbx_strand_id
1 'polypeptide(L)'
;MVSRSTAPMKPIEIGDNVLVPLPEFDRGRGDPADLLGVILDNGVDGFRVGTKVGIRSGKFSRNQLELTTYKDIAKEMIPQSETTIRSAVRMMSVGH
;
A
#
# COMPACT_ATOMS: atom_id res chain seq x y z
N MET A 1 -22.65 19.06 -9.09
CA MET A 1 -21.44 19.78 -8.66
C MET A 1 -20.84 18.99 -7.49
N VAL A 2 -19.87 18.11 -7.74
CA VAL A 2 -19.23 17.37 -6.64
C VAL A 2 -18.21 18.30 -6.02
N SER A 3 -18.50 18.82 -4.83
CA SER A 3 -17.52 19.52 -3.99
C SER A 3 -16.38 18.55 -3.71
N ARG A 4 -15.30 18.66 -4.49
CA ARG A 4 -14.02 18.02 -4.18
C ARG A 4 -13.55 18.68 -2.89
N SER A 5 -13.81 18.02 -1.77
CA SER A 5 -13.25 18.39 -0.48
C SER A 5 -11.73 18.36 -0.64
N THR A 6 -11.12 19.53 -0.79
CA THR A 6 -9.68 19.72 -0.74
C THR A 6 -9.26 19.60 0.73
N ALA A 7 -9.47 18.43 1.33
CA ALA A 7 -8.84 18.13 2.59
C ALA A 7 -7.33 18.25 2.35
N PRO A 8 -6.58 19.00 3.19
CA PRO A 8 -5.14 19.02 3.09
C PRO A 8 -4.68 17.59 3.31
N MET A 9 -4.30 16.92 2.23
CA MET A 9 -3.70 15.61 2.33
C MET A 9 -2.51 15.77 3.29
N LYS A 10 -2.39 14.89 4.29
CA LYS A 10 -1.22 14.89 5.18
C LYS A 10 0.02 14.47 4.38
N PRO A 11 1.17 15.13 4.57
CA PRO A 11 2.40 14.69 3.91
C PRO A 11 2.69 13.25 4.32
N ILE A 12 3.07 12.44 3.33
CA ILE A 12 3.43 11.05 3.55
C ILE A 12 4.95 11.00 3.71
N GLU A 13 5.42 10.53 4.86
CA GLU A 13 6.86 10.43 5.15
C GLU A 13 7.36 8.98 5.02
N ILE A 14 8.68 8.81 4.89
CA ILE A 14 9.30 7.48 4.88
C ILE A 14 9.10 6.85 6.26
N GLY A 15 8.58 5.62 6.29
CA GLY A 15 8.24 4.91 7.52
C GLY A 15 6.79 5.08 7.95
N ASP A 16 5.98 5.90 7.28
CA ASP A 16 4.54 5.94 7.52
C ASP A 16 3.84 4.70 6.96
N ASN A 17 2.81 4.25 7.68
CA ASN A 17 1.94 3.17 7.25
C ASN A 17 0.84 3.73 6.35
N VAL A 18 0.68 3.11 5.19
CA VAL A 18 -0.30 3.47 4.18
C VAL A 18 -1.09 2.26 3.74
N LEU A 19 -2.33 2.50 3.34
CA LEU A 19 -3.21 1.54 2.71
C LEU A 19 -3.16 1.77 1.19
N VAL A 20 -2.91 0.68 0.46
CA VAL A 20 -2.92 0.64 -0.99
C VAL A 20 -4.23 -0.02 -1.42
N PRO A 21 -5.18 0.71 -2.02
CA PRO A 21 -6.44 0.15 -2.47
C PRO A 21 -6.18 -0.87 -3.58
N LEU A 22 -6.77 -2.06 -3.43
CA LEU A 22 -6.65 -3.14 -4.40
C LEU A 22 -7.79 -3.02 -5.42
N PRO A 23 -7.48 -3.05 -6.74
CA PRO A 23 -8.52 -3.09 -7.75
C PRO A 23 -9.31 -4.39 -7.63
N GLU A 24 -10.61 -4.31 -7.89
CA GLU A 24 -11.52 -5.45 -7.73
C GLU A 24 -11.12 -6.68 -8.56
N PHE A 25 -10.44 -6.47 -9.69
CA PHE A 25 -9.94 -7.56 -10.54
C PHE A 25 -8.81 -8.38 -9.89
N ASP A 26 -8.00 -7.76 -9.05
CA ASP A 26 -6.91 -8.45 -8.33
C ASP A 26 -7.35 -8.97 -6.95
N ARG A 27 -8.61 -8.68 -6.54
CA ARG A 27 -9.21 -9.12 -5.28
C ARG A 27 -10.02 -10.40 -5.50
N GLY A 28 -9.65 -11.48 -4.83
CA GLY A 28 -10.44 -12.71 -4.76
C GLY A 28 -11.62 -12.58 -3.80
N ARG A 29 -12.51 -13.58 -3.80
CA ARG A 29 -13.68 -13.60 -2.93
C ARG A 29 -13.25 -13.81 -1.47
N GLY A 30 -13.18 -12.71 -0.71
CA GLY A 30 -12.76 -12.71 0.70
C GLY A 30 -11.45 -11.98 0.96
N ASP A 31 -10.78 -11.48 -0.08
CA ASP A 31 -9.58 -10.66 0.09
C ASP A 31 -9.93 -9.25 0.61
N PRO A 32 -9.03 -8.64 1.39
CA PRO A 32 -9.22 -7.26 1.86
C PRO A 32 -9.30 -6.28 0.68
N ALA A 33 -10.06 -5.21 0.86
CA ALA A 33 -10.16 -4.13 -0.14
C ALA A 33 -8.86 -3.32 -0.25
N ASP A 34 -8.10 -3.27 0.84
CA ASP A 34 -6.90 -2.45 0.96
C ASP A 34 -5.74 -3.27 1.50
N LEU A 35 -4.55 -2.95 1.02
CA LEU A 35 -3.34 -3.63 1.41
C LEU A 35 -2.48 -2.72 2.27
N LEU A 36 -2.20 -3.16 3.50
CA LEU A 36 -1.34 -2.42 4.41
C LEU A 36 0.13 -2.51 3.97
N GLY A 37 0.76 -1.34 3.90
CA GLY A 37 2.18 -1.21 3.62
C GLY A 37 2.82 -0.07 4.40
N VAL A 38 4.13 0.07 4.25
CA VAL A 38 4.92 1.17 4.78
C VAL A 38 5.65 1.85 3.63
N ILE A 39 5.87 3.15 3.74
CA ILE A 39 6.70 3.88 2.77
C ILE A 39 8.16 3.57 3.01
N LEU A 40 8.82 3.07 1.97
CA LEU A 40 10.25 2.80 1.98
C LEU A 40 11.06 3.94 1.35
N ASP A 41 10.47 4.64 0.37
CA ASP A 41 11.11 5.73 -0.34
C ASP A 41 10.05 6.73 -0.83
N ASN A 42 10.35 8.03 -0.77
CA ASN A 42 9.47 9.12 -1.19
C ASN A 42 10.09 9.98 -2.30
N GLY A 43 10.75 9.35 -3.26
CA GLY A 43 11.35 10.03 -4.39
C GLY A 43 10.37 10.87 -5.24
N VAL A 44 10.92 11.78 -6.03
CA VAL A 44 10.19 12.72 -6.89
C VAL A 44 9.28 12.01 -7.91
N ASP A 45 9.73 10.85 -8.40
CA ASP A 45 8.99 10.00 -9.34
C ASP A 45 7.84 9.18 -8.70
N GLY A 46 7.69 9.22 -7.38
CA GLY A 46 6.62 8.53 -6.66
C GLY A 46 7.12 7.70 -5.47
N PHE A 47 6.16 7.20 -4.70
CA PHE A 47 6.39 6.53 -3.42
C PHE A 47 6.59 5.03 -3.60
N ARG A 48 7.64 4.47 -3.01
CA ARG A 48 7.81 3.01 -2.89
C ARG A 48 7.14 2.52 -1.61
N VAL A 49 6.29 1.52 -1.77
CA VAL A 49 5.58 0.89 -0.66
C VAL A 49 6.10 -0.52 -0.45
N GLY A 50 6.49 -0.81 0.79
CA GLY A 50 6.83 -2.15 1.24
C GLY A 50 5.68 -2.76 2.03
N THR A 51 5.50 -4.07 1.94
CA THR A 51 4.40 -4.80 2.58
C THR A 51 4.96 -6.03 3.27
N LYS A 52 4.23 -6.67 4.20
CA LYS A 52 4.73 -7.87 4.92
C LYS A 52 5.22 -9.00 4.00
N VAL A 53 4.68 -9.04 2.79
CA VAL A 53 4.97 -10.07 1.79
C VAL A 53 6.06 -9.66 0.78
N GLY A 54 6.45 -8.38 0.74
CA GLY A 54 7.50 -7.89 -0.16
C GLY A 54 7.39 -6.41 -0.52
N ILE A 55 8.38 -5.93 -1.27
CA ILE A 55 8.39 -4.58 -1.84
C ILE A 55 7.49 -4.56 -3.07
N ARG A 56 6.60 -3.56 -3.16
CA ARG A 56 5.75 -3.41 -4.34
C ARG A 56 6.57 -3.03 -5.56
N SER A 57 6.45 -3.84 -6.61
CA SER A 57 7.01 -3.49 -7.91
C SER A 57 6.13 -2.40 -8.55
N GLY A 58 6.56 -1.15 -8.43
CA GLY A 58 5.83 0.03 -8.89
C GLY A 58 5.99 1.23 -7.95
N LYS A 59 5.89 2.44 -8.50
CA LYS A 59 5.82 3.69 -7.73
C LYS A 59 4.35 4.10 -7.64
N PHE A 60 3.91 4.47 -6.44
CA PHE A 60 2.55 4.95 -6.21
C PHE A 60 2.56 6.46 -6.13
N SER A 61 1.49 7.08 -6.63
CA SER A 61 1.22 8.49 -6.35
C SER A 61 0.55 8.63 -4.99
N ARG A 62 0.74 9.78 -4.35
CA ARG A 62 0.08 10.11 -3.08
C ARG A 62 -1.44 9.91 -3.11
N ASN A 63 -2.10 10.23 -4.22
CA ASN A 63 -3.56 10.08 -4.37
C ASN A 63 -4.01 8.60 -4.44
N GLN A 64 -3.09 7.67 -4.62
CA GLN A 64 -3.36 6.23 -4.60
C GLN A 64 -3.08 5.61 -3.23
N LEU A 65 -2.64 6.40 -2.25
CA LEU A 65 -2.25 5.93 -0.93
C LEU A 65 -3.10 6.62 0.12
N GLU A 66 -3.57 5.85 1.08
CA GLU A 66 -4.31 6.37 2.23
C GLU A 66 -3.49 6.22 3.50
N LEU A 67 -3.21 7.32 4.20
CA LEU A 67 -2.49 7.27 5.47
C LEU A 67 -3.34 6.57 6.52
N THR A 68 -2.73 5.65 7.25
CA THR A 68 -3.42 4.90 8.29
C THR A 68 -2.75 5.05 9.64
N THR A 69 -3.56 4.99 10.70
CA THR A 69 -3.04 4.98 12.08
C THR A 69 -2.61 3.58 12.51
N TYR A 70 -2.93 2.55 11.71
CA TYR A 70 -2.54 1.16 11.95
C TYR A 70 -1.05 0.95 11.65
N LYS A 71 -0.23 0.82 12.70
CA LYS A 71 1.22 0.57 12.61
C LYS A 71 1.54 -0.90 12.85
N ASP A 72 1.04 -1.77 11.98
CA ASP A 72 1.21 -3.22 12.12
C ASP A 72 2.43 -3.78 11.37
N ILE A 73 3.06 -2.96 10.51
CA ILE A 73 4.20 -3.34 9.66
C ILE A 73 5.34 -2.36 9.88
N ALA A 74 6.48 -2.86 10.37
CA ALA A 74 7.72 -2.12 10.44
C ALA A 74 8.55 -2.31 9.17
N LYS A 75 9.33 -1.28 8.79
CA LYS A 75 10.22 -1.32 7.61
C LYS A 75 11.20 -2.49 7.60
N GLU A 76 11.60 -2.95 8.78
CA GLU A 76 12.57 -4.05 8.97
C GLU A 76 11.95 -5.43 8.73
N MET A 77 10.63 -5.57 8.91
CA MET A 77 9.91 -6.82 8.66
C MET A 77 9.60 -7.07 7.19
N ILE A 78 9.97 -6.13 6.31
CA ILE A 78 9.60 -6.19 4.89
C ILE A 78 10.71 -6.90 4.13
N PRO A 79 10.41 -8.04 3.49
CA PRO A 79 11.39 -8.70 2.67
C PRO A 79 11.72 -7.81 1.46
N GLN A 80 13.00 -7.67 1.13
CA GLN A 80 13.45 -6.93 -0.06
C GLN A 80 13.15 -7.64 -1.38
N SER A 81 12.27 -8.64 -1.37
CA SER A 81 11.80 -9.34 -2.56
C SER A 81 10.71 -8.53 -3.24
N GLU A 82 10.85 -8.28 -4.54
CA GLU A 82 9.82 -7.59 -5.31
C GLU A 82 8.59 -8.47 -5.50
N THR A 83 7.42 -7.92 -5.22
CA THR A 83 6.15 -8.63 -5.30
C THR A 83 5.09 -7.77 -5.99
N THR A 84 4.40 -8.37 -6.97
CA THR A 84 3.28 -7.75 -7.69
C THR A 84 2.00 -7.75 -6.87
N ILE A 85 1.08 -6.82 -7.17
CA ILE A 85 -0.18 -6.63 -6.43
C ILE A 85 -0.86 -7.98 -6.17
N ARG A 86 -1.13 -8.71 -7.23
CA ARG A 86 -1.75 -10.05 -7.23
C ARG A 86 -1.02 -11.09 -6.37
N SER A 87 0.31 -11.15 -6.43
CA SER A 87 1.08 -12.18 -5.72
C SER A 87 1.02 -11.97 -4.20
N ALA A 88 1.12 -10.72 -3.78
CA ALA A 88 0.94 -10.34 -2.38
C ALA A 88 -0.48 -10.54 -1.87
N VAL A 89 -1.51 -10.26 -2.69
CA VAL A 89 -2.90 -10.59 -2.33
C VAL A 89 -3.01 -12.09 -2.07
N ARG A 90 -2.50 -12.93 -2.98
CA ARG A 90 -2.46 -14.39 -2.79
C ARG A 90 -1.73 -14.84 -1.53
N MET A 91 -0.63 -14.18 -1.16
CA MET A 91 0.10 -14.52 0.06
C MET A 91 -0.62 -14.10 1.35
N MET A 92 -1.43 -13.03 1.30
CA MET A 92 -2.25 -12.60 2.43
C MET A 92 -3.63 -13.27 2.48
N SER A 93 -4.11 -13.78 1.35
CA SER A 93 -5.35 -14.54 1.25
C SER A 93 -5.18 -15.89 1.92
N VAL A 94 -5.95 -16.13 2.99
CA VAL A 94 -5.98 -17.42 3.70
C VAL A 94 -6.90 -18.47 3.06
N GLY A 95 -7.27 -18.28 1.78
CA GLY A 95 -8.12 -19.21 1.04
C GLY A 95 -7.33 -20.41 0.49
N HIS A 96 -7.19 -21.46 1.32
CA HIS A 96 -6.96 -22.83 0.87
C HIS A 96 -8.28 -23.49 0.48
#